data_AF-A0A0N1F2L9-F1
#
_entry.id   AF-A0A0N1F2L9-F1
#
_cell.length_a   1.000
_cell.length_b   1.000
_cell.length_c   1.000
_cell.angle_alpha   90.00
_cell.angle_beta   90.00
_cell.angle_gamma   90.00
#
_symmetry.space_group_name_H-M   'P 1'
#
loop_
_entity.id
_entity.type
_entity.pdbx_description
1 polymer ?
#
loop_
_entity_poly.entity_id
_entity_poly.type
_entity_poly.pdbx_seq_one_letter_code
_entity_poly.pdbx_strand_id
1 'polypeptide(L)'
;MSKVTYTAGGQIYLSDEGRMVYDGDTFEADAAAPIGDNWLDEKGQEIPADKKRKKGDPSRYSALSEADVKALASARKIPTTGKDKAALVAALAADDADA
;
A
#
# COMPACT_ATOMS: atom_id res chain seq x y z
N MET A 1 -7.88 -1.86 11.97
CA MET A 1 -6.81 -1.96 10.97
C MET A 1 -5.49 -2.09 11.73
N SER A 2 -4.56 -2.91 11.26
CA SER A 2 -3.29 -3.16 11.97
C SER A 2 -2.28 -2.10 11.60
N LYS A 3 -1.80 -1.34 12.59
CA LYS A 3 -0.71 -0.36 12.41
C LYS A 3 0.64 -1.05 12.58
N VAL A 4 1.63 -0.58 11.83
CA VAL A 4 3.02 -1.01 11.89
C VAL A 4 3.89 0.21 12.11
N THR A 5 4.85 0.10 13.02
CA THR A 5 5.85 1.14 13.27
C THR A 5 6.96 1.05 12.24
N TYR A 6 7.28 2.19 11.63
CA TYR A 6 8.36 2.38 10.69
C TYR A 6 9.27 3.51 11.18
N THR A 7 10.50 3.53 10.68
CA THR A 7 11.43 4.64 10.87
C THR A 7 11.62 5.37 9.55
N ALA A 8 11.71 6.68 9.59
CA ALA A 8 11.99 7.47 8.40
C ALA A 8 13.49 7.49 8.12
N GLY A 9 13.92 7.00 6.96
CA GLY A 9 15.30 7.13 6.44
C GLY A 9 15.51 8.39 5.59
N GLY A 10 14.61 9.35 5.71
CA GLY A 10 14.53 10.58 4.93
C GLY A 10 13.21 11.29 5.19
N GLN A 11 12.94 12.38 4.47
CA GLN A 11 11.66 13.07 4.59
C GLN A 11 10.54 12.21 3.98
N ILE A 12 9.52 11.89 4.80
CA ILE A 12 8.34 11.12 4.41
C ILE A 12 7.11 11.98 4.66
N TYR A 13 6.24 12.06 3.65
CA TYR A 13 4.93 12.68 3.81
C TYR A 13 3.86 11.60 4.03
N LEU A 14 3.20 11.64 5.19
CA LEU A 14 2.08 10.77 5.53
C LEU A 14 0.78 11.46 5.12
N SER A 15 0.31 11.16 3.92
CA SER A 15 -0.90 11.77 3.35
C SER A 15 -2.17 11.51 4.16
N ASP A 16 -2.25 10.39 4.87
CA ASP A 16 -3.40 10.03 5.73
C ASP A 16 -3.50 10.93 6.97
N GLU A 17 -2.36 11.27 7.57
CA GLU A 17 -2.29 12.13 8.76
C GLU A 17 -2.01 13.60 8.42
N GLY A 18 -1.72 13.91 7.16
CA GLY A 18 -1.36 15.26 6.70
C GLY A 18 -0.07 15.78 7.35
N ARG A 19 0.86 14.90 7.75
CA ARG A 19 2.09 15.28 8.45
C ARG A 19 3.35 14.82 7.74
N MET A 20 4.43 15.55 7.99
CA MET A 20 5.76 15.23 7.51
C MET A 20 6.58 14.59 8.64
N VAL A 21 7.20 13.47 8.34
CA VAL A 21 8.12 12.75 9.22
C VAL A 21 9.53 12.98 8.67
N TYR A 22 10.47 13.28 9.57
CA TYR A 22 11.85 13.60 9.20
C TYR A 22 12.77 12.40 9.43
N ASP A 23 13.96 12.46 8.85
CA ASP A 23 14.96 11.41 9.01
C ASP A 23 15.21 11.06 10.49
N GLY A 24 15.20 9.77 10.80
CA GLY A 24 15.36 9.22 12.15
C GLY A 24 14.07 9.17 12.99
N ASP A 25 12.98 9.84 12.58
CA ASP A 25 11.72 9.78 13.32
C ASP A 25 10.99 8.46 13.10
N THR A 26 10.36 7.96 14.16
CA THR A 26 9.48 6.80 14.09
C THR A 26 8.04 7.22 13.88
N PHE A 27 7.29 6.46 13.08
CA PHE A 27 5.91 6.73 12.78
C PHE A 27 5.12 5.44 12.58
N GLU A 28 3.84 5.48 12.90
CA GLU A 28 2.94 4.37 12.63
C GLU A 28 2.23 4.60 11.30
N ALA A 29 2.25 3.59 10.45
CA ALA A 29 1.45 3.58 9.24
C ALA A 29 0.60 2.31 9.19
N ASP A 30 -0.45 2.33 8.39
CA ASP A 30 -1.26 1.14 8.18
C ASP A 30 -0.41 0.05 7.50
N ALA A 31 -0.55 -1.21 7.95
CA ALA A 31 0.13 -2.34 7.32
C ALA A 31 -0.23 -2.50 5.83
N ALA A 32 -1.35 -1.92 5.38
CA ALA A 32 -1.76 -1.87 3.99
C ALA A 32 -1.18 -0.69 3.21
N ALA A 33 -0.56 0.29 3.87
CA ALA A 33 -0.01 1.48 3.21
C ALA A 33 1.17 1.11 2.28
N PRO A 34 1.31 1.80 1.14
CA PRO A 34 2.48 1.65 0.28
C PRO A 34 3.73 2.16 1.00
N ILE A 35 4.70 1.27 1.16
CA ILE A 35 5.98 1.58 1.79
C ILE A 35 6.86 2.27 0.75
N GLY A 36 7.22 3.54 0.98
CA GLY A 36 8.08 4.30 0.08
C GLY A 36 9.56 3.94 0.22
N ASP A 37 10.40 4.43 -0.70
CA ASP A 37 11.84 4.12 -0.70
C ASP A 37 12.59 4.57 0.56
N ASN A 38 12.16 5.66 1.18
CA ASN A 38 12.74 6.22 2.40
C ASN A 38 12.19 5.59 3.69
N TRP A 39 11.32 4.57 3.60
CA TRP A 39 10.76 3.93 4.79
C TRP A 39 11.70 2.81 5.25
N LEU A 40 12.08 2.87 6.52
CA LEU A 40 12.88 1.89 7.23
C LEU A 40 11.99 1.12 8.21
N ASP A 41 12.43 -0.06 8.65
CA ASP A 41 11.71 -0.83 9.65
C ASP A 41 11.73 -0.14 11.04
N GLU A 42 11.05 -0.71 12.02
CA GLU A 42 11.09 -0.29 13.43
C GLU A 42 12.52 -0.07 13.95
N LYS A 43 13.49 -0.84 13.45
CA LYS A 43 14.90 -0.79 13.87
C LYS A 43 15.76 0.15 13.03
N GLY A 44 15.14 0.91 12.11
CA GLY A 44 15.86 1.82 11.22
C GLY A 44 16.68 1.09 10.16
N GLN A 45 16.33 -0.15 9.81
CA GLN A 45 16.97 -0.87 8.71
C GLN A 45 16.17 -0.71 7.43
N GLU A 46 16.85 -0.75 6.29
CA GLU A 46 16.19 -0.76 4.99
C GLU A 46 15.18 -1.91 4.93
N ILE A 47 13.94 -1.58 4.62
CA ILE A 47 12.93 -2.60 4.39
C ILE A 47 13.36 -3.34 3.11
N PRO A 48 13.61 -4.65 3.15
CA PRO A 48 14.08 -5.38 1.97
C PRO A 48 13.07 -5.21 0.84
N ALA A 49 13.54 -5.12 -0.41
CA ALA A 49 12.70 -4.84 -1.57
C ALA A 49 11.54 -5.85 -1.76
N ASP A 50 11.69 -7.06 -1.23
CA ASP A 50 10.64 -8.10 -1.18
C ASP A 50 9.50 -7.76 -0.20
N LYS A 51 9.81 -6.99 0.86
CA LYS A 51 8.86 -6.44 1.83
C LYS A 51 8.39 -5.03 1.49
N LYS A 52 9.15 -4.28 0.66
CA LYS A 52 8.68 -3.04 0.03
C LYS A 52 7.57 -3.42 -0.95
N ARG A 53 6.30 -3.22 -0.58
CA ARG A 53 5.18 -3.51 -1.48
C ARG A 53 5.29 -2.62 -2.72
N LYS A 54 5.75 -3.20 -3.84
CA LYS A 54 5.81 -2.54 -5.16
C LYS A 54 4.50 -1.84 -5.49
N LYS A 55 4.56 -0.65 -6.08
CA LYS A 55 3.41 -0.03 -6.79
C LYS A 55 2.78 -1.10 -7.71
N GLY A 56 1.47 -1.28 -7.65
CA GLY A 56 0.76 -2.39 -8.29
C GLY A 56 0.81 -3.76 -7.59
N ASP A 57 1.33 -3.91 -6.37
CA ASP A 57 1.35 -5.23 -5.72
C ASP A 57 -0.07 -5.71 -5.35
N PRO A 58 -0.55 -6.85 -5.89
CA PRO A 58 -1.92 -7.34 -5.64
C PRO A 58 -2.22 -7.62 -4.16
N SER A 59 -1.20 -7.84 -3.33
CA SER A 59 -1.38 -8.13 -1.91
C SER A 59 -2.02 -6.98 -1.13
N ARG A 60 -1.93 -5.75 -1.62
CA ARG A 60 -2.63 -4.58 -1.04
C ARG A 60 -4.15 -4.68 -1.17
N TYR A 61 -4.64 -5.35 -2.21
CA TYR A 61 -6.07 -5.59 -2.42
C TYR A 61 -6.51 -6.96 -1.89
N SER A 62 -5.58 -7.90 -1.70
CA SER A 62 -5.88 -9.23 -1.12
C SER A 62 -6.41 -9.13 0.32
N ALA A 63 -5.95 -8.14 1.08
CA ALA A 63 -6.42 -7.84 2.45
C ALA A 63 -7.82 -7.21 2.51
N LEU A 64 -8.31 -6.67 1.39
CA LEU A 64 -9.64 -6.07 1.30
C LEU A 64 -10.72 -7.16 1.15
N SER A 65 -11.93 -6.90 1.60
CA SER A 65 -13.06 -7.81 1.38
C SER A 65 -13.44 -7.82 -0.11
N GLU A 66 -14.10 -8.88 -0.59
CA GLU A 66 -14.53 -8.92 -2.00
C GLU A 66 -15.41 -7.71 -2.39
N ALA A 67 -16.27 -7.26 -1.46
CA ALA A 67 -17.08 -6.05 -1.64
C ALA A 67 -16.22 -4.79 -1.84
N ASP A 68 -15.18 -4.60 -1.01
CA ASP A 68 -14.26 -3.46 -1.09
C ASP A 68 -13.45 -3.49 -2.39
N VAL A 69 -12.93 -4.67 -2.78
CA VAL A 69 -12.21 -4.87 -4.03
C VAL A 69 -13.11 -4.53 -5.23
N LYS A 70 -14.39 -4.96 -5.20
CA LYS A 70 -15.35 -4.70 -6.28
C LYS A 70 -15.76 -3.24 -6.36
N ALA A 71 -15.92 -2.58 -5.21
CA ALA A 71 -16.17 -1.14 -5.13
C ALA A 71 -14.98 -0.35 -5.69
N LEU A 72 -13.75 -0.74 -5.33
CA LEU A 72 -12.53 -0.10 -5.81
C LEU A 72 -12.35 -0.30 -7.33
N ALA A 73 -12.58 -1.52 -7.82
CA ALA A 73 -12.56 -1.82 -9.25
C ALA A 73 -13.61 -0.99 -10.02
N SER A 74 -14.82 -0.88 -9.48
CA SER A 74 -15.88 -0.04 -10.09
C SER A 74 -15.50 1.44 -10.10
N ALA A 75 -14.91 1.97 -9.02
CA ALA A 75 -14.46 3.35 -8.94
C ALA A 75 -13.35 3.66 -9.97
N ARG A 76 -12.48 2.70 -10.24
CA ARG A 76 -11.44 2.79 -11.27
C ARG A 76 -11.91 2.42 -12.68
N LYS A 77 -13.22 2.23 -12.88
CA LYS A 77 -13.82 1.80 -14.16
C LYS A 77 -13.28 0.47 -14.70
N ILE A 78 -12.77 -0.38 -13.81
CA ILE A 78 -12.30 -1.73 -14.14
C ILE A 78 -13.54 -2.64 -14.25
N PRO A 79 -13.68 -3.42 -15.34
CA PRO A 79 -14.84 -4.27 -15.54
C PRO A 79 -14.90 -5.37 -14.48
N THR A 80 -16.02 -5.44 -13.74
CA THR A 80 -16.25 -6.38 -12.64
C THR A 80 -17.16 -7.56 -12.99
N THR A 81 -17.77 -7.57 -14.18
CA THR A 81 -18.75 -8.60 -14.57
C THR A 81 -18.07 -9.95 -14.75
N GLY A 82 -18.50 -10.96 -13.99
CA GLY A 82 -17.97 -12.33 -14.07
C GLY A 82 -16.54 -12.50 -13.54
N LYS A 83 -16.00 -11.53 -12.80
CA LYS A 83 -14.67 -11.62 -12.19
C LYS A 83 -14.75 -11.91 -10.70
N ASP A 84 -14.04 -12.95 -10.28
CA ASP A 84 -13.82 -13.27 -8.86
C ASP A 84 -12.88 -12.26 -8.20
N LYS A 85 -12.88 -12.24 -6.85
CA LYS A 85 -12.00 -11.37 -6.04
C LYS A 85 -10.56 -11.34 -6.56
N ALA A 86 -9.95 -12.50 -6.83
CA ALA A 86 -8.56 -12.58 -7.30
C ALA A 86 -8.35 -11.89 -8.66
N ALA A 87 -9.30 -12.02 -9.59
CA ALA A 87 -9.24 -11.38 -10.89
C ALA A 87 -9.43 -9.86 -10.80
N LEU A 88 -10.25 -9.38 -9.86
CA LEU A 88 -10.41 -7.96 -9.56
C LEU A 88 -9.15 -7.37 -8.92
N VAL A 89 -8.56 -8.08 -7.95
CA VAL A 89 -7.29 -7.72 -7.30
C VAL A 89 -6.16 -7.60 -8.33
N ALA A 90 -6.04 -8.58 -9.24
CA ALA A 90 -5.03 -8.55 -10.30
C ALA A 90 -5.26 -7.39 -11.29
N ALA A 91 -6.51 -7.09 -11.63
CA ALA A 91 -6.83 -5.97 -12.51
C ALA A 91 -6.54 -4.61 -11.86
N LEU A 92 -6.85 -4.45 -10.57
CA LEU A 92 -6.50 -3.26 -9.79
C LEU A 92 -4.99 -3.10 -9.61
N ALA A 93 -4.26 -4.20 -9.46
CA ALA A 93 -2.80 -4.22 -9.43
C ALA A 93 -2.18 -3.77 -10.76
N ALA A 94 -2.70 -4.29 -11.87
CA ALA A 94 -2.24 -3.92 -13.20
C ALA A 94 -2.51 -2.44 -13.53
N ASP A 95 -3.72 -1.94 -13.21
CA ASP A 95 -4.09 -0.53 -13.39
C ASP A 95 -3.17 0.42 -12.60
N ASP A 96 -2.82 0.05 -11.36
CA ASP A 96 -1.93 0.85 -10.52
C ASP A 96 -0.45 0.79 -10.95
N ALA A 97 -0.06 -0.22 -11.73
CA ALA A 97 1.28 -0.36 -12.30
C ALA A 97 1.47 0.40 -13.63
N ASP A 98 0.39 0.68 -14.35
CA ASP A 98 0.39 1.42 -15.63
C ASP A 98 0.33 2.95 -15.46
N ALA A 99 -0.23 3.42 -14.33
CA ALA A 99 -0.22 4.83 -13.91
C ALA A 99 1.10 5.25 -13.22
#